data_AF-A0A853C118-F1
#
_entry.id   AF-A0A853C118-F1
#
_cell.length_a   1.000
_cell.length_b   1.000
_cell.length_c   1.000
_cell.angle_alpha   90.00
_cell.angle_beta   90.00
_cell.angle_gamma   90.00
#
_symmetry.space_group_name_H-M   'P 1'
#
loop_
_entity.id
_entity.type
_entity.pdbx_description
1 polymer ?
#
loop_
_entity_poly.entity_id
_entity_poly.type
_entity_poly.pdbx_seq_one_letter_code
_entity_poly.pdbx_strand_id
1 'polypeptide(L)'
;MSSALDVRLYETAAAAPGICSHDQDLIVDLCIDAVAIALDVDVSHRGRTARSAVQLLLAEAVPHLPADNRGELARLCELVVVRGL
;
A
#
# COMPACT_ATOMS: atom_id res chain seq x y z
N MET A 1 -11.13 -3.99 8.89
CA MET A 1 -10.54 -2.67 8.54
C MET A 1 -11.14 -2.26 7.21
N SER A 2 -11.29 -0.96 7.00
CA SER A 2 -12.34 -0.33 6.19
C SER A 2 -12.35 -0.76 4.72
N SER A 3 -13.51 -1.21 4.22
CA SER A 3 -13.74 -1.51 2.79
C SER A 3 -13.41 -0.32 1.87
N ALA A 4 -13.29 0.89 2.42
CA ALA A 4 -12.89 2.09 1.72
C ALA A 4 -11.39 2.13 1.37
N LEU A 5 -10.51 1.50 2.17
CA LEU A 5 -9.09 1.40 1.83
C LEU A 5 -8.90 0.46 0.64
N ASP A 6 -9.48 -0.73 0.71
CA ASP A 6 -9.35 -1.77 -0.32
C ASP A 6 -9.80 -1.24 -1.68
N VAL A 7 -10.93 -0.54 -1.72
CA VAL A 7 -11.43 0.11 -2.94
C VAL A 7 -10.41 1.13 -3.48
N ARG A 8 -9.86 2.00 -2.63
CA ARG A 8 -8.89 3.02 -3.07
C ARG A 8 -7.56 2.42 -3.52
N LEU A 9 -7.09 1.36 -2.85
CA LEU A 9 -5.89 0.62 -3.27
C LEU A 9 -6.11 0.00 -4.64
N TYR A 10 -7.25 -0.68 -4.82
CA TYR A 10 -7.61 -1.33 -6.08
C TYR A 10 -7.79 -0.31 -7.21
N GLU A 11 -8.49 0.79 -6.98
CA GLU A 11 -8.63 1.88 -7.97
C GLU A 11 -7.27 2.46 -8.36
N THR A 12 -6.37 2.67 -7.40
CA THR A 12 -5.03 3.21 -7.66
C THR A 12 -4.17 2.23 -8.45
N ALA A 13 -4.29 0.93 -8.17
CA ALA A 13 -3.60 -0.14 -8.89
C ALA A 13 -4.17 -0.33 -10.31
N ALA A 14 -5.50 -0.32 -10.46
CA ALA A 14 -6.17 -0.49 -11.75
C ALA A 14 -5.94 0.71 -12.69
N ALA A 15 -5.74 1.91 -12.15
CA ALA A 15 -5.36 3.09 -12.92
C ALA A 15 -3.89 3.08 -13.38
N ALA A 16 -3.06 2.18 -12.86
CA ALA A 16 -1.65 2.11 -13.21
C ALA A 16 -1.47 1.43 -14.60
N PRO A 17 -0.78 2.08 -15.55
CA PRO A 17 -0.56 1.51 -16.87
C PRO A 17 0.27 0.22 -16.79
N GLY A 18 -0.18 -0.80 -17.52
CA GLY A 18 0.55 -2.08 -17.64
C GLY A 18 0.37 -3.03 -16.46
N ILE A 19 -0.41 -2.66 -15.45
CA ILE A 19 -0.73 -3.54 -14.32
C ILE A 19 -1.89 -4.46 -14.70
N CYS A 20 -1.69 -5.77 -14.58
CA CYS A 20 -2.74 -6.77 -14.80
C CYS A 20 -3.54 -7.04 -13.52
N SER A 21 -4.64 -7.79 -13.61
CA SER A 21 -5.48 -8.10 -12.44
C SER A 21 -4.74 -8.85 -11.34
N HIS A 22 -3.80 -9.74 -11.71
CA HIS A 22 -2.98 -10.45 -10.73
C HIS A 22 -2.07 -9.50 -9.92
N ASP A 23 -1.45 -8.53 -10.59
CA ASP A 23 -0.63 -7.53 -9.92
C ASP A 23 -1.49 -6.60 -9.04
N GLN A 24 -2.72 -6.30 -9.45
CA GLN A 24 -3.65 -5.50 -8.64
C GLN A 24 -3.95 -6.18 -7.31
N ASP A 25 -4.29 -7.48 -7.34
CA ASP A 25 -4.57 -8.26 -6.13
C ASP A 25 -3.34 -8.30 -5.22
N LEU A 26 -2.17 -8.59 -5.79
CA LEU A 26 -0.90 -8.61 -5.05
C LEU A 26 -0.56 -7.26 -4.42
N ILE A 27 -0.79 -6.15 -5.13
CA ILE A 27 -0.58 -4.80 -4.60
C ILE A 27 -1.47 -4.55 -3.39
N VAL A 28 -2.75 -4.92 -3.47
CA VAL A 28 -3.72 -4.73 -2.39
C VAL A 28 -3.31 -5.54 -1.17
N ASP A 29 -2.99 -6.83 -1.35
CA ASP A 29 -2.57 -7.73 -0.27
C ASP A 29 -1.32 -7.19 0.45
N LEU A 30 -0.28 -6.82 -0.30
CA LEU A 30 0.96 -6.27 0.28
C LEU A 30 0.72 -4.96 1.04
N CYS A 31 -0.19 -4.12 0.56
CA CYS A 31 -0.56 -2.88 1.24
C CYS A 31 -1.30 -3.16 2.56
N ILE A 32 -2.26 -4.09 2.54
CA ILE A 32 -3.03 -4.48 3.74
C ILE A 32 -2.10 -5.10 4.78
N ASP A 33 -1.23 -6.02 4.38
CA ASP A 33 -0.26 -6.67 5.25
C ASP A 33 0.70 -5.65 5.88
N ALA A 34 1.24 -4.72 5.08
CA ALA A 34 2.12 -3.68 5.59
C ALA A 34 1.43 -2.76 6.61
N VAL A 35 0.15 -2.42 6.40
CA VAL A 35 -0.65 -1.65 7.35
C VAL A 35 -0.87 -2.46 8.63
N ALA A 36 -1.26 -3.72 8.53
CA ALA A 36 -1.49 -4.59 9.68
C ALA A 36 -0.22 -4.74 10.54
N ILE A 37 0.92 -5.03 9.90
CA ILE A 37 2.22 -5.13 10.57
C ILE A 37 2.58 -3.80 11.23
N ALA A 38 2.45 -2.67 10.52
CA ALA A 38 2.79 -1.36 11.06
C ALA A 38 1.94 -0.96 12.27
N LEU A 39 0.70 -1.46 12.36
CA LEU A 39 -0.18 -1.25 13.51
C LEU A 39 0.20 -2.14 14.71
N ASP A 40 0.69 -3.35 14.45
CA ASP A 40 1.05 -4.34 15.46
C ASP A 40 2.43 -4.08 16.10
N VAL A 41 3.38 -3.55 15.32
CA VAL A 41 4.74 -3.27 15.82
C VAL A 41 4.81 -2.02 16.71
N ASP A 42 5.57 -2.11 17.80
CA ASP A 42 5.84 -0.99 18.69
C ASP A 42 6.99 -0.13 18.16
N VAL A 43 6.66 0.79 17.27
CA VAL A 43 7.59 1.75 16.67
C VAL A 43 7.06 3.18 16.81
N SER A 44 7.95 4.12 17.06
CA SER A 44 7.58 5.53 17.30
C SER A 44 6.93 6.23 16.10
N HIS A 45 7.10 5.71 14.88
CA HIS A 45 6.65 6.34 13.63
C HIS A 45 5.90 5.38 12.72
N ARG A 46 4.83 4.75 13.21
CA ARG A 46 4.04 3.72 12.48
C ARG A 46 3.66 4.12 11.05
N GLY A 47 3.21 5.37 10.81
CA GLY A 47 2.88 5.85 9.47
C GLY A 47 4.08 5.86 8.51
N ARG A 48 5.25 6.31 8.97
CA ARG A 48 6.50 6.27 8.19
C ARG A 48 6.93 4.83 7.95
N THR A 49 6.78 3.97 8.95
CA THR A 49 7.07 2.53 8.83
C THR A 49 6.20 1.90 7.74
N ALA A 50 4.89 2.12 7.76
CA ALA A 50 3.98 1.62 6.72
C ALA A 50 4.36 2.14 5.34
N ARG A 51 4.61 3.44 5.21
CA ARG A 51 5.03 4.06 3.94
C ARG A 51 6.28 3.39 3.38
N SER A 52 7.31 3.24 4.21
CA SER A 52 8.58 2.64 3.80
C SER A 52 8.44 1.16 3.47
N ALA A 53 7.68 0.41 4.27
CA ALA A 53 7.41 -1.01 4.02
C ALA A 53 6.71 -1.21 2.67
N VAL A 54 5.63 -0.46 2.39
CA VAL A 54 4.91 -0.55 1.12
C VAL A 54 5.81 -0.17 -0.06
N GLN A 55 6.61 0.88 0.05
CA GLN A 55 7.57 1.24 -1.01
C GLN A 55 8.54 0.09 -1.32
N LEU A 56 9.09 -0.56 -0.29
CA LEU A 56 10.03 -1.66 -0.46
C LEU A 56 9.34 -2.90 -1.04
N LEU A 57 8.24 -3.34 -0.43
CA LEU A 57 7.48 -4.52 -0.85
C LEU A 57 7.01 -4.40 -2.31
N LEU A 58 6.45 -3.25 -2.69
CA LEU A 58 5.99 -3.03 -4.06
C LEU A 58 7.14 -2.90 -5.07
N ALA A 59 8.27 -2.29 -4.68
CA ALA A 59 9.44 -2.23 -5.55
C ALA A 59 10.05 -3.62 -5.82
N GLU A 60 9.94 -4.53 -4.86
CA GLU A 60 10.42 -5.91 -4.97
C GLU A 60 9.43 -6.81 -5.74
N ALA A 61 8.16 -6.81 -5.33
CA ALA A 61 7.16 -7.73 -5.87
C ALA A 61 6.57 -7.27 -7.21
N VAL A 62 6.41 -5.96 -7.42
CA VAL A 62 5.81 -5.39 -8.63
C VAL A 62 6.74 -4.29 -9.19
N PRO A 63 7.94 -4.66 -9.67
CA PRO A 63 8.98 -3.69 -10.03
C PRO A 63 8.60 -2.79 -11.21
N HIS A 64 7.62 -3.22 -12.02
CA HIS A 64 7.11 -2.49 -13.17
C HIS A 64 5.99 -1.49 -12.81
N LEU A 65 5.55 -1.46 -11.55
CA LEU A 65 4.60 -0.46 -11.06
C LEU A 65 5.21 0.95 -11.17
N PRO A 66 4.52 1.91 -11.83
CA PRO A 66 5.01 3.27 -11.95
C PRO A 66 5.29 3.89 -10.57
N ALA A 67 6.37 4.66 -10.49
CA ALA A 67 6.84 5.24 -9.23
C ALA A 67 5.78 6.14 -8.57
N ASP A 68 4.97 6.85 -9.37
CA ASP A 68 3.91 7.72 -8.88
C ASP A 68 2.77 6.91 -8.23
N ASN A 69 2.30 5.83 -8.87
CA ASN A 69 1.29 4.93 -8.30
C ASN A 69 1.82 4.26 -7.03
N ARG A 70 3.08 3.80 -7.03
CA ARG A 70 3.72 3.25 -5.82
C ARG A 70 3.80 4.29 -4.69
N GLY A 71 4.13 5.54 -5.05
CA GLY A 71 4.12 6.71 -4.18
C GLY A 71 2.77 6.93 -3.49
N GLU A 72 1.70 6.90 -4.27
CA GLU A 72 0.34 7.11 -3.79
C GLU A 72 -0.15 5.93 -2.94
N LEU A 73 0.06 4.69 -3.36
CA LEU A 73 -0.29 3.49 -2.56
C LEU A 73 0.37 3.52 -1.17
N ALA A 74 1.67 3.85 -1.11
CA ALA A 74 2.38 3.99 0.15
C ALA A 74 1.80 5.12 1.03
N ARG A 75 1.37 6.22 0.40
CA ARG A 75 0.73 7.34 1.11
C ARG A 75 -0.65 6.96 1.65
N LEU A 76 -1.44 6.19 0.90
CA LEU A 76 -2.74 5.68 1.37
C LEU A 76 -2.56 4.85 2.64
N CYS A 77 -1.60 3.93 2.63
CA CYS A 77 -1.29 3.08 3.78
C CYS A 77 -0.82 3.88 5.00
N GLU A 78 0.07 4.86 4.79
CA GLU A 78 0.50 5.80 5.84
C GLU A 78 -0.70 6.51 6.48
N LEU A 79 -1.62 7.03 5.66
CA LEU A 79 -2.79 7.75 6.14
C LEU A 79 -3.72 6.86 6.97
N VAL A 80 -3.93 5.60 6.57
CA VAL A 80 -4.72 4.65 7.36
C VAL A 80 -4.07 4.38 8.71
N VAL A 81 -2.77 4.15 8.75
CA VAL A 81 -2.04 3.89 10.00
C VAL A 81 -2.07 5.09 10.94
N VAL A 82 -1.98 6.31 10.41
CA VAL A 82 -1.96 7.55 11.22
C VAL A 82 -3.36 8.00 11.63
N ARG A 83 -4.37 7.85 10.77
CA ARG A 83 -5.70 8.47 10.94
C ARG A 83 -6.83 7.47 11.18
N GLY A 84 -6.59 6.17 11.02
CA GLY A 84 -7.62 5.13 11.13
C GLY A 84 -8.71 5.23 10.05
N LEU A 85 -8.35 5.71 8.86
CA LEU A 85 -9.25 5.87 7.71
C LEU A 85 -9.76 4.52 7.16
#